data_AF-A0A2V9QAA5-F1
#
_entry.id   AF-A0A2V9QAA5-F1
#
_cell.length_a   1.000
_cell.length_b   1.000
_cell.length_c   1.000
_cell.angle_alpha   90.00
_cell.angle_beta   90.00
_cell.angle_gamma   90.00
#
_symmetry.space_group_name_H-M   'P 1'
#
loop_
_entity.id
_entity.type
_entity.pdbx_description
1 polymer ?
#
loop_
_entity_poly.entity_id
_entity_poly.type
_entity_poly.pdbx_seq_one_letter_code
_entity_poly.pdbx_strand_id
1 'polypeptide(L)' 'MRKVNTTKMAELTWSSPKGKFIGAGKEISEALGRKPESTDLNERHPFDVEILRIPPG' A
#
# COMPACT_ATOMS: atom_id res chain seq x y z
N MET A 1 -13.64 2.34 -14.79
CA MET A 1 -12.71 1.37 -14.17
C MET A 1 -11.33 2.02 -14.07
N ARG A 2 -10.77 2.18 -12.86
CA ARG A 2 -9.40 2.67 -12.68
C ARG A 2 -8.43 1.49 -12.89
N LYS A 3 -7.44 1.66 -13.76
CA LYS A 3 -6.42 0.64 -14.05
C LYS A 3 -5.05 1.23 -13.71
N VAL A 4 -4.28 0.48 -12.93
CA VAL A 4 -2.95 0.89 -12.46
C VAL A 4 -1.91 -0.13 -12.92
N ASN A 5 -0.72 0.35 -13.31
CA ASN A 5 0.41 -0.50 -13.64
C ASN A 5 1.42 -0.50 -12.49
N THR A 6 1.59 -1.65 -11.84
CA THR A 6 2.47 -1.83 -10.68
C THR A 6 3.94 -1.56 -10.97
N THR A 7 4.37 -1.64 -12.24
CA THR A 7 5.76 -1.31 -12.61
C THR A 7 6.05 0.20 -12.57
N LYS A 8 5.02 1.04 -12.62
CA LYS A 8 5.13 2.50 -12.60
C LYS A 8 4.77 3.12 -11.24
N MET A 9 4.37 2.30 -10.28
CA MET A 9 4.05 2.77 -8.93
C MET A 9 5.33 3.00 -8.12
N ALA A 10 5.35 4.09 -7.35
CA ALA A 10 6.38 4.36 -6.37
C ALA A 10 6.30 3.33 -5.23
N GLU A 11 7.46 2.99 -4.66
CA GLU A 11 7.55 2.24 -3.41
C GLU A 11 7.60 3.23 -2.24
N LEU A 12 6.82 2.97 -1.20
CA LEU A 12 6.87 3.68 0.07
C LEU A 12 7.71 2.86 1.05
N THR A 13 8.78 3.46 1.56
CA THR A 13 9.64 2.80 2.55
C THR A 13 9.16 3.13 3.95
N TRP A 14 9.21 2.13 4.83
CA TRP A 14 8.90 2.29 6.24
C TRP A 14 9.86 1.49 7.11
N SER A 15 9.96 1.91 8.37
CA SER A 15 10.70 1.19 9.39
C SER A 15 9.93 1.22 10.69
N SER A 16 9.99 0.11 11.43
CA SER A 16 9.51 0.08 12.81
C SER A 16 10.31 1.07 13.68
N PRO A 17 9.77 1.56 14.81
CA PRO A 17 10.44 2.56 15.64
C PRO A 17 11.87 2.20 16.10
N LYS A 18 12.18 0.89 16.22
CA LYS A 18 13.51 0.40 16.59
C LYS A 18 14.34 -0.10 15.40
N GLY A 19 13.87 0.10 14.17
CA GLY A 19 14.56 -0.33 12.94
C GLY A 19 14.63 -1.84 12.72
N LYS A 20 14.06 -2.67 13.60
CA LYS A 20 14.11 -4.15 13.51
C LYS A 20 13.36 -4.68 12.28
N PHE A 21 12.22 -4.08 11.98
CA PHE A 21 11.43 -4.38 10.80
C PHE A 21 11.50 -3.21 9.84
N ILE A 22 11.75 -3.50 8.57
CA ILE A 22 11.74 -2.54 7.47
C ILE A 22 11.06 -3.16 6.25
N GLY A 23 10.49 -2.31 5.41
CA GLY A 23 9.81 -2.73 4.20
C GLY A 23 9.69 -1.61 3.19
N ALA A 24 9.48 -1.99 1.93
CA ALA A 24 9.15 -1.09 0.84
C ALA A 24 7.88 -1.61 0.15
N GLY A 25 6.77 -0.89 0.29
CA GLY A 25 5.44 -1.30 -0.16
C GLY A 25 4.95 -0.53 -1.38
N LYS A 26 4.15 -1.19 -2.23
CA LYS A 26 3.32 -0.55 -3.26
C LYS A 26 1.85 -0.69 -2.86
N GLU A 27 1.24 0.42 -2.46
CA GLU A 27 -0.16 0.47 -1.99
C GLU A 27 -1.15 0.37 -3.17
N ILE A 28 -1.46 -0.85 -3.61
CA ILE A 28 -2.30 -1.09 -4.80
C ILE A 28 -3.72 -0.57 -4.58
N SER A 29 -4.32 -0.86 -3.42
CA SER A 29 -5.68 -0.43 -3.14
C SER A 29 -5.81 1.11 -3.12
N GLU A 30 -4.84 1.82 -2.55
CA GLU A 30 -4.83 3.29 -2.57
C GLU A 30 -4.72 3.84 -4.00
N ALA A 31 -3.81 3.28 -4.80
CA ALA A 31 -3.68 3.67 -6.21
C ALA A 31 -4.96 3.38 -7.04
N LEU A 32 -5.74 2.36 -6.66
CA LEU A 32 -7.04 2.06 -7.27
C LEU A 32 -8.18 2.94 -6.77
N GLY A 33 -7.96 3.74 -5.72
CA GLY A 33 -8.89 4.74 -5.22
C GLY A 33 -9.39 4.53 -3.81
N ARG A 34 -8.82 3.59 -3.04
CA ARG A 34 -9.08 3.48 -1.60
C ARG A 34 -8.72 4.79 -0.91
N LYS A 35 -9.55 5.20 0.06
CA LYS A 35 -9.28 6.28 1.00
C LYS A 35 -8.96 5.65 2.36
N PRO A 36 -7.67 5.43 2.70
CA PRO A 36 -7.28 4.63 3.88
C PRO A 36 -7.76 5.23 5.21
N GLU A 37 -7.86 6.56 5.29
CA GLU A 37 -8.30 7.28 6.49
C GLU A 37 -9.82 7.46 6.60
N SER A 38 -10.60 7.02 5.60
CA SER A 38 -12.04 7.19 5.62
C SER A 38 -12.74 6.08 6.41
N THR A 39 -13.65 6.49 7.29
CA THR A 39 -14.56 5.59 8.01
C THR A 39 -15.95 5.51 7.36
N ASP A 40 -16.18 6.22 6.25
CA ASP A 40 -17.46 6.19 5.53
C ASP A 40 -17.66 4.83 4.86
N LEU A 41 -18.80 4.20 5.13
CA LEU A 41 -19.18 2.92 4.55
C LEU A 41 -19.28 2.99 3.03
N ASN A 42 -19.67 4.14 2.47
CA ASN A 42 -19.80 4.34 1.03
C ASN A 42 -18.44 4.52 0.32
N GLU A 43 -17.38 4.82 1.06
CA GLU A 43 -16.02 5.00 0.53
C GLU A 43 -15.15 3.75 0.68
N ARG A 44 -15.72 2.66 1.19
CA ARG A 44 -15.01 1.39 1.36
C ARG A 44 -14.50 0.87 0.03
N HIS A 45 -13.23 0.45 0.05
CA HIS A 45 -12.65 -0.31 -1.04
C HIS A 45 -12.96 -1.80 -0.83
N PRO A 46 -13.33 -2.55 -1.88
CA PRO A 46 -13.73 -3.96 -1.76
C PRO A 46 -12.62 -4.90 -1.27
N PHE A 47 -11.37 -4.45 -1.27
CA PHE A 47 -10.20 -5.20 -0.83
C PHE A 47 -9.07 -4.28 -0.39
N ASP A 48 -8.13 -4.83 0.37
CA ASP A 48 -6.91 -4.18 0.81
C ASP A 48 -5.70 -5.02 0.37
N VAL A 49 -4.91 -4.50 -0.55
CA VAL A 49 -3.81 -5.23 -1.21
C VAL A 49 -2.61 -4.31 -1.37
N GLU A 50 -1.45 -4.82 -0.98
CA GLU A 50 -0.14 -4.24 -1.24
C GLU A 50 0.81 -5.28 -1.87
N ILE A 51 1.85 -4.80 -2.56
CA ILE A 51 3.05 -5.61 -2.86
C ILE A 51 4.16 -5.12 -1.94
N LEU A 52 4.57 -5.95 -0.99
CA LEU A 52 5.63 -5.63 -0.04
C LEU A 52 6.95 -6.30 -0.43
N ARG A 53 8.04 -5.52 -0.45
CA ARG A 53 9.41 -6.03 -0.51
C ARG A 53 10.07 -5.88 0.85
N ILE A 54 10.46 -7.02 1.42
CA ILE A 54 11.28 -7.09 2.63
C ILE A 54 12.74 -7.38 2.25
N PRO A 55 13.73 -6.81 2.96
CA PRO A 55 15.11 -7.19 2.77
C PRO A 55 15.33 -8.67 3.17
N PRO A 56 16.37 -9.33 2.61
CA PRO A 56 16.82 -10.60 3.16
C PRO A 56 17.24 -10.41 4.63
N GLY A 57 16.92 -11.40 5.46
CA GLY A 57 17.32 -11.47 6.87
C GLY A 57 18.51 -12.39 7.06
#